data_AF-A0A1H5W933-F1
#
_entry.id   AF-A0A1H5W933-F1
#
_cell.length_a   1.000
_cell.length_b   1.000
_cell.length_c   1.000
_cell.angle_alpha   90.00
_cell.angle_beta   90.00
_cell.angle_gamma   90.00
#
_symmetry.space_group_name_H-M   'P 1'
#
loop_
_entity.id
_entity.type
_entity.pdbx_description
1 polymer ?
#
loop_
_entity_poly.entity_id
_entity_poly.type
_entity_poly.pdbx_seq_one_letter_code
_entity_poly.pdbx_strand_id
1 'polypeptide(L)'
;MAELRAGAALLPAGKRRNSLHEYLEKRVLPMFVGRVLPFDLACTNAYAELLATVRNSGSGIETADACIAAVAVANGFIVATRDTSPFQAAGVTVINPWEAA
;
A
#
# COMPACT_ATOMS: atom_id res chain seq x y z
N MET A 1 1.00 0.36 6.67
CA MET A 1 1.51 0.46 8.06
C MET A 1 2.63 -0.53 8.37
N ALA A 2 2.47 -1.82 8.03
CA ALA A 2 3.49 -2.84 8.31
C ALA A 2 4.88 -2.47 7.76
N GLU A 3 4.96 -2.07 6.48
CA GLU A 3 6.23 -1.73 5.83
C GLU A 3 6.95 -0.53 6.45
N LEU A 4 6.22 0.50 6.89
CA LEU A 4 6.82 1.66 7.58
C LEU A 4 7.48 1.23 8.90
N ARG A 5 6.79 0.40 9.69
CA ARG A 5 7.33 -0.13 10.95
C ARG A 5 8.50 -1.08 10.70
N ALA A 6 8.41 -1.94 9.69
CA ALA A 6 9.50 -2.83 9.29
C ALA A 6 10.74 -2.04 8.86
N GLY A 7 10.57 -1.02 8.01
CA GLY A 7 11.67 -0.15 7.57
C GLY A 7 12.38 0.54 8.73
N ALA A 8 11.64 1.00 9.75
CA ALA A 8 12.25 1.51 10.96
C ALA A 8 12.98 0.40 11.75
N ALA A 9 12.36 -0.75 11.96
CA ALA A 9 12.91 -1.85 12.75
C ALA A 9 14.19 -2.47 12.15
N LEU A 10 14.29 -2.52 10.82
CA LEU A 10 15.44 -3.07 10.09
C LEU A 10 16.68 -2.17 10.11
N LEU A 11 16.58 -0.93 10.59
CA LEU A 11 17.75 -0.07 10.77
C LEU A 11 18.68 -0.62 11.87
N PRO A 12 20.01 -0.43 11.73
CA PRO A 12 20.94 -0.74 12.81
C PRO A 12 20.55 -0.05 14.12
N ALA A 13 20.82 -0.71 15.24
CA ALA A 13 20.53 -0.15 16.55
C ALA A 13 21.27 1.18 16.75
N GLY A 14 20.54 2.21 17.17
CA GLY A 14 21.11 3.53 17.41
C GLY A 14 20.11 4.67 17.26
N LYS A 15 20.63 5.89 17.32
CA LYS A 15 19.84 7.13 17.34
C LYS A 15 18.87 7.25 16.17
N ARG A 16 19.29 6.87 14.95
CA ARG A 16 18.46 6.96 13.73
C ARG A 16 17.23 6.07 13.82
N ARG A 17 17.41 4.79 14.20
CA ARG A 17 16.30 3.84 14.39
C ARG A 17 15.30 4.36 15.42
N ASN A 18 15.80 4.74 16.59
CA ASN A 18 14.95 5.17 17.69
C ASN A 18 14.16 6.44 17.33
N SER A 19 14.83 7.42 16.71
CA SER A 19 14.18 8.68 16.31
C SER A 19 13.10 8.45 15.24
N LEU A 20 13.37 7.59 14.25
CA LEU A 20 12.39 7.28 13.20
C LEU A 20 11.20 6.50 13.76
N HIS A 21 11.45 5.50 14.59
CA HIS A 21 10.39 4.73 15.25
C HIS A 21 9.49 5.65 16.10
N GLU A 22 10.10 6.52 16.92
CA GLU A 22 9.35 7.46 17.75
C GLU A 22 8.55 8.46 16.91
N TYR A 23 9.13 8.99 15.84
CA TYR A 23 8.43 9.90 14.93
C TYR A 23 7.24 9.22 14.26
N LEU A 24 7.40 7.98 13.78
CA LEU A 24 6.31 7.21 13.20
C LEU A 24 5.16 7.01 14.20
N GLU A 25 5.45 6.47 15.39
CA GLU A 25 4.42 6.13 16.38
C GLU A 25 3.76 7.35 17.03
N LYS A 26 4.51 8.44 17.25
CA LYS A 26 3.99 9.62 17.97
C LYS A 26 3.50 10.76 17.08
N ARG A 27 3.86 10.78 15.79
CA ARG A 27 3.52 11.89 14.88
C ARG A 27 2.75 11.41 13.66
N VAL A 28 3.25 10.41 12.95
CA VAL A 28 2.63 9.98 11.69
C VAL A 28 1.37 9.15 11.93
N LEU A 29 1.47 8.05 12.68
CA LEU A 29 0.33 7.14 12.88
C LEU A 29 -0.89 7.80 13.53
N PRO A 30 -0.75 8.71 14.52
CA PRO A 30 -1.89 9.43 15.09
C PRO A 30 -2.70 10.22 14.06
N MET A 31 -2.08 10.70 12.97
CA MET A 31 -2.78 11.44 11.91
C MET A 31 -3.73 10.54 11.09
N PHE A 32 -3.56 9.21 11.15
CA PHE A 32 -4.34 8.24 10.39
C PHE A 32 -5.27 7.38 11.26
N VAL A 33 -5.48 7.75 12.52
CA VAL A 33 -6.44 7.05 13.41
C VAL A 33 -7.82 6.98 12.75
N GLY A 34 -8.43 5.79 12.78
CA GLY A 34 -9.71 5.51 12.11
C GLY A 34 -9.65 5.42 10.59
N ARG A 35 -8.46 5.62 9.99
CA ARG A 35 -8.23 5.60 8.53
C ARG A 35 -7.15 4.61 8.11
N VAL A 36 -6.76 3.71 9.00
CA VAL A 36 -5.91 2.56 8.68
C VAL A 36 -6.82 1.39 8.35
N LEU A 37 -6.94 1.10 7.05
CA LEU A 37 -7.78 0.01 6.57
C LEU A 37 -7.10 -1.34 6.84
N PRO A 38 -7.82 -2.32 7.44
CA PRO A 38 -7.33 -3.68 7.52
C PRO A 38 -7.40 -4.36 6.14
N PHE A 39 -6.59 -5.40 5.96
CA PHE A 39 -6.84 -6.37 4.90
C PHE A 39 -7.82 -7.41 5.46
N ASP A 40 -9.11 -7.24 5.14
CA ASP A 40 -10.21 -8.06 5.66
C ASP A 40 -10.76 -9.04 4.61
N LEU A 41 -11.86 -9.72 4.93
CA LEU A 41 -12.48 -10.71 4.03
C LEU A 41 -13.04 -10.08 2.73
N ALA A 42 -13.47 -8.82 2.75
CA ALA A 42 -13.87 -8.15 1.52
C ALA A 42 -12.66 -7.94 0.60
N CYS A 43 -11.51 -7.60 1.18
CA CYS A 43 -10.25 -7.47 0.45
C CYS A 43 -9.82 -8.80 -0.21
N THR A 44 -10.13 -9.96 0.37
CA THR A 44 -9.71 -11.25 -0.24
C THR A 44 -10.41 -11.53 -1.56
N ASN A 45 -11.69 -11.14 -1.71
CA ASN A 45 -12.41 -11.29 -2.97
C ASN A 45 -11.82 -10.36 -4.04
N ALA A 46 -11.64 -9.08 -3.71
CA ALA A 46 -11.01 -8.11 -4.61
C ALA A 46 -9.60 -8.56 -5.04
N TYR A 47 -8.81 -9.09 -4.11
CA TYR A 47 -7.48 -9.63 -4.38
C TYR A 47 -7.49 -10.77 -5.41
N ALA A 48 -8.42 -11.71 -5.27
CA ALA A 48 -8.52 -12.85 -6.17
C ALA A 48 -8.89 -12.43 -7.60
N GLU A 49 -9.89 -11.55 -7.75
CA GLU A 49 -10.33 -11.02 -9.05
C GLU A 49 -9.23 -10.21 -9.74
N LEU A 50 -8.52 -9.40 -8.95
CA LEU A 50 -7.40 -8.59 -9.42
C LEU A 50 -6.25 -9.46 -9.94
N LEU A 51 -5.85 -10.49 -9.19
CA LEU A 51 -4.81 -11.42 -9.65
C LEU A 51 -5.21 -12.17 -10.91
N ALA A 52 -6.47 -12.57 -11.03
CA ALA A 52 -6.97 -13.21 -12.25
C ALA A 52 -6.85 -12.26 -13.45
N THR A 53 -7.20 -10.99 -13.26
CA THR A 53 -7.11 -9.94 -14.29
C THR A 53 -5.67 -9.73 -14.75
N VAL A 54 -4.75 -9.49 -13.81
CA VAL A 54 -3.32 -9.26 -14.09
C VAL A 54 -2.68 -10.45 -14.80
N ARG A 55 -3.03 -11.68 -14.39
CA ARG A 55 -2.51 -12.90 -15.04
C ARG A 55 -3.02 -13.07 -16.46
N ASN A 56 -4.31 -12.80 -16.69
CA ASN A 56 -4.92 -12.90 -18.02
C ASN A 56 -4.38 -11.84 -18.99
N SER A 57 -3.90 -10.70 -18.50
CA SER A 57 -3.22 -9.68 -19.31
C SER A 57 -1.74 -9.97 -19.55
N GLY A 58 -1.20 -11.07 -19.03
CA GLY A 58 0.23 -11.40 -19.13
C GLY A 58 1.15 -10.49 -18.32
N SER A 59 0.61 -9.75 -17.35
CA SER A 59 1.35 -8.85 -16.47
C SER A 59 1.66 -9.52 -15.12
N GLY A 60 2.57 -8.92 -14.35
CA GLY A 60 2.89 -9.34 -12.99
C GLY A 60 2.50 -8.28 -11.97
N ILE A 61 2.12 -8.71 -10.78
CA ILE A 61 1.96 -7.83 -9.61
C ILE A 61 2.54 -8.52 -8.39
N GLU A 62 3.31 -7.79 -7.60
CA GLU A 62 3.86 -8.30 -6.34
C GLU A 62 2.77 -8.40 -5.28
N THR A 63 2.94 -9.31 -4.31
CA THR A 63 1.93 -9.55 -3.27
C THR A 63 1.62 -8.29 -2.45
N ALA A 64 2.63 -7.45 -2.16
CA ALA A 64 2.44 -6.21 -1.44
C ALA A 64 1.52 -5.23 -2.20
N ASP A 65 1.79 -5.01 -3.48
CA ASP A 65 0.98 -4.15 -4.35
C ASP A 65 -0.43 -4.72 -4.53
N ALA A 66 -0.57 -6.04 -4.71
CA ALA A 66 -1.87 -6.69 -4.83
C ALA A 66 -2.71 -6.52 -3.56
N CYS A 67 -2.09 -6.57 -2.36
CA CYS A 67 -2.78 -6.28 -1.11
C CYS A 67 -3.25 -4.82 -1.02
N ILE A 68 -2.40 -3.86 -1.39
CA ILE A 68 -2.76 -2.43 -1.41
C ILE A 68 -3.90 -2.19 -2.41
N ALA A 69 -3.79 -2.75 -3.60
CA ALA A 69 -4.76 -2.61 -4.67
C ALA A 69 -6.12 -3.23 -4.29
N ALA A 70 -6.12 -4.40 -3.66
CA ALA A 70 -7.34 -5.05 -3.17
C ALA A 70 -8.05 -4.23 -2.09
N VAL A 71 -7.31 -3.63 -1.15
CA VAL A 71 -7.88 -2.72 -0.15
C VAL A 71 -8.51 -1.50 -0.82
N ALA A 72 -7.84 -0.92 -1.82
CA ALA A 72 -8.37 0.23 -2.55
C ALA A 72 -9.67 -0.13 -3.30
N VAL A 73 -9.68 -1.24 -4.04
CA VAL A 73 -10.86 -1.72 -4.79
C VAL A 73 -12.02 -2.02 -3.85
N ALA A 74 -11.79 -2.77 -2.77
CA ALA A 74 -12.85 -3.14 -1.82
C ALA A 74 -13.52 -1.94 -1.14
N ASN A 75 -12.83 -0.78 -1.09
CA ASN A 75 -13.32 0.42 -0.44
C ASN A 75 -13.62 1.57 -1.43
N GLY A 76 -13.52 1.35 -2.74
CA GLY A 76 -13.75 2.38 -3.76
C GLY A 76 -12.75 3.54 -3.73
N PHE A 77 -11.51 3.28 -3.34
CA PHE A 77 -10.43 4.28 -3.27
C PHE A 77 -9.50 4.26 -4.48
N ILE A 78 -8.75 5.35 -4.62
CA ILE A 78 -7.69 5.54 -5.62
C ILE A 78 -6.34 5.31 -4.94
N VAL A 79 -5.38 4.70 -5.65
CA VAL A 79 -4.02 4.51 -5.14
C VAL A 79 -3.13 5.70 -5.52
N ALA A 80 -2.57 6.38 -4.52
CA ALA A 80 -1.52 7.37 -4.73
C ALA A 80 -0.15 6.68 -4.70
N THR A 81 0.53 6.58 -5.85
CA THR A 81 1.80 5.86 -5.97
C THR A 81 2.69 6.47 -7.03
N ARG A 82 4.01 6.36 -6.85
CA ARG A 82 4.99 6.69 -7.89
C ARG A 82 5.10 5.58 -8.94
N ASP A 83 4.97 4.33 -8.52
CA ASP A 83 4.99 3.17 -9.41
C ASP A 83 3.56 2.80 -9.78
N THR A 84 3.08 3.35 -10.89
CA THR A 84 1.68 3.21 -11.32
C THR A 84 1.39 1.92 -12.06
N SER A 85 2.42 1.35 -12.71
CA SER A 85 2.29 0.23 -13.64
C SER A 85 1.57 -0.99 -13.05
N PRO A 86 1.94 -1.53 -11.88
CA PRO A 86 1.29 -2.72 -11.32
C PRO A 86 -0.20 -2.47 -11.00
N PHE A 87 -0.53 -1.28 -10.51
CA PHE A 87 -1.91 -0.91 -10.15
C PHE A 87 -2.78 -0.66 -11.38
N GLN A 88 -2.23 -0.07 -12.45
CA GLN A 88 -2.92 0.11 -13.72
C GLN A 88 -3.19 -1.23 -14.41
N ALA A 89 -2.23 -2.15 -14.42
CA ALA A 89 -2.41 -3.52 -14.94
C ALA A 89 -3.49 -4.28 -14.16
N ALA A 90 -3.66 -3.94 -12.88
CA ALA A 90 -4.68 -4.45 -12.00
C ALA A 90 -6.07 -3.75 -12.12
N GLY A 91 -6.21 -2.79 -13.04
CA GLY A 91 -7.46 -2.06 -13.25
C GLY A 91 -7.77 -1.01 -12.16
N VAL A 92 -6.82 -0.69 -11.30
CA VAL A 92 -7.00 0.27 -10.21
C VAL A 92 -6.70 1.68 -10.70
N THR A 93 -7.58 2.63 -10.34
CA THR A 93 -7.33 4.05 -10.60
C THR A 93 -6.15 4.53 -9.75
N VAL A 94 -5.22 5.24 -10.38
CA VAL A 94 -4.00 5.74 -9.75
C VAL A 94 -3.87 7.25 -9.89
N ILE A 95 -3.26 7.87 -8.88
CA ILE A 95 -2.72 9.22 -8.97
C ILE A 95 -1.22 9.13 -8.75
N ASN A 96 -0.44 9.66 -9.69
CA ASN A 96 1.01 9.81 -9.52
C ASN A 96 1.33 11.23 -9.03
N PRO A 97 1.65 11.44 -7.75
CA PRO A 97 1.87 12.78 -7.23
C PRO A 97 3.21 13.41 -7.68
N TRP A 98 4.01 12.68 -8.47
CA TRP A 98 5.20 13.22 -9.14
C TRP A 98 4.91 13.76 -10.55
N GLU A 99 3.74 13.46 -11.11
CA GLU A 99 3.30 14.08 -12.35
C GLU A 99 2.72 15.47 -12.04
N ALA A 100 3.06 16.46 -12.86
CA ALA A 100 2.53 17.80 -12.72
C ALA A 100 1.02 17.81 -13.05
N ALA A 101 0.27 18.66 -12.33
CA ALA A 101 -1.14 18.91 -12.62
C ALA A 101 -1.34 19.65 -13.94
#